data_AF-A0A3D5ICF9-F1
#
_entry.id   AF-A0A3D5ICF9-F1
#
_cell.length_a   1.000
_cell.length_b   1.000
_cell.length_c   1.000
_cell.angle_alpha   90.00
_cell.angle_beta   90.00
_cell.angle_gamma   90.00
#
_symmetry.space_group_name_H-M   'P 1'
#
loop_
_entity.id
_entity.type
_entity.pdbx_description
1 polymer ?
#
loop_
_entity_poly.entity_id
_entity_poly.type
_entity_poly.pdbx_seq_one_letter_code
_entity_poly.pdbx_strand_id
1 'polypeptide(L)'
;MLALTLVLMTLMTAALAADDPGLYYIGDDATPENLTGHTQVYNAVDAAPGWRYGFVAYLADGTRAYSDVCAEDEGAVSFDIPEETQYLYFVVLGAPESYQVHVWDSDEATDAQMPFEIRVEWRK
;
A
#
# COMPACT_ATOMS: atom_id res chain seq x y z
N MET A 1 5.25 -4.63 25.24
CA MET A 1 5.29 -5.39 23.97
C MET A 1 3.92 -5.43 23.30
N LEU A 2 3.77 -4.71 22.19
CA LEU A 2 2.65 -4.89 21.26
C LEU A 2 3.12 -5.85 20.16
N ALA A 3 2.30 -6.85 19.83
CA ALA A 3 2.58 -7.78 18.75
C ALA A 3 1.43 -7.74 17.74
N LEU A 4 1.77 -7.50 16.47
CA LEU A 4 0.83 -7.53 15.36
C LEU A 4 1.25 -8.60 14.38
N THR A 5 0.30 -9.45 14.00
CA THR A 5 0.47 -10.37 12.86
C THR A 5 -0.08 -9.68 11.63
N LEU A 6 0.73 -9.64 10.57
CA LEU A 6 0.39 -9.01 9.31
C LEU A 6 0.43 -10.05 8.19
N VAL A 7 -0.61 -10.03 7.38
CA VAL A 7 -0.65 -10.72 6.10
C VAL A 7 -0.79 -9.64 5.04
N LEU A 8 0.22 -9.48 4.19
CA LEU A 8 0.09 -8.73 2.96
C LEU A 8 -0.08 -9.70 1.80
N MET A 9 -1.02 -9.38 0.92
CA MET A 9 -1.24 -10.12 -0.30
C MET A 9 -1.13 -9.16 -1.48
N THR A 10 -0.23 -9.46 -2.41
CA THR A 10 -0.26 -8.87 -3.74
C THR A 10 -1.48 -9.44 -4.47
N LEU A 11 -2.36 -8.57 -4.94
CA LEU A 11 -3.54 -8.99 -5.69
C LEU A 11 -3.38 -8.62 -7.17
N MET A 12 -2.52 -9.35 -7.89
CA MET A 12 -2.51 -9.22 -9.35
C MET A 12 -3.88 -9.68 -9.88
N THR A 13 -4.57 -8.85 -10.67
CA THR A 13 -5.97 -9.05 -11.12
C THR A 13 -7.05 -8.98 -10.02
N ALA A 14 -6.77 -8.30 -8.90
CA ALA A 14 -7.80 -8.05 -7.87
C ALA A 14 -9.02 -7.33 -8.43
N ALA A 15 -10.18 -7.65 -7.87
CA ALA A 15 -11.32 -6.76 -7.95
C ALA A 15 -10.96 -5.38 -7.36
N LEU A 16 -11.57 -4.33 -7.89
CA LEU A 16 -11.42 -2.99 -7.33
C LEU A 16 -11.93 -2.93 -5.88
N ALA A 17 -11.49 -1.91 -5.15
CA ALA A 17 -12.10 -1.57 -3.86
C ALA A 17 -13.61 -1.37 -4.03
N ALA A 18 -14.40 -1.74 -3.01
CA ALA A 18 -15.85 -1.83 -3.13
C ALA A 18 -16.54 -0.53 -3.60
N ASP A 19 -15.96 0.63 -3.29
CA ASP A 19 -16.48 1.96 -3.63
C ASP A 19 -15.75 2.62 -4.82
N ASP A 20 -14.86 1.89 -5.49
CA ASP A 20 -14.20 2.36 -6.69
C ASP A 20 -15.17 2.28 -7.89
N PRO A 21 -15.45 3.41 -8.57
CA PRO A 21 -16.37 3.43 -9.71
C PRO A 21 -15.79 2.77 -10.98
N GLY A 22 -14.50 2.40 -10.95
CA GLY A 22 -13.79 1.74 -12.03
C GLY A 22 -13.61 2.60 -13.27
N LEU A 23 -13.75 3.92 -13.15
CA LEU A 23 -13.60 4.84 -14.28
C LEU A 23 -12.13 4.90 -14.69
N TYR A 24 -11.86 4.80 -16.00
CA TYR A 24 -10.53 5.07 -16.54
C TYR A 24 -10.62 6.01 -17.74
N TYR A 25 -9.59 6.84 -17.88
CA TYR A 25 -9.50 7.94 -18.83
C TYR A 25 -8.32 7.74 -19.78
N ILE A 26 -8.49 8.21 -21.02
CA ILE A 26 -7.40 8.35 -21.99
C ILE A 26 -7.29 9.84 -22.33
N GLY A 27 -6.10 10.41 -22.14
CA GLY A 27 -5.81 11.84 -22.27
C GLY A 27 -5.38 12.46 -20.94
N ASP A 28 -4.94 13.72 -21.00
CA ASP A 28 -4.23 14.35 -19.88
C ASP A 28 -5.15 14.78 -18.71
N ASP A 29 -6.47 14.83 -18.94
CA ASP A 29 -7.44 15.35 -17.97
C ASP A 29 -8.61 14.38 -17.76
N ALA A 30 -9.05 14.22 -16.51
CA ALA A 30 -10.23 13.45 -16.13
C ALA A 30 -11.54 14.19 -16.48
N THR A 31 -11.83 14.32 -17.77
CA THR A 31 -13.03 14.98 -18.30
C THR A 31 -14.07 13.96 -18.80
N PRO A 32 -15.35 14.35 -18.97
CA PRO A 32 -16.34 13.47 -19.60
C PRO A 32 -15.99 13.04 -21.02
N GLU A 33 -15.19 13.84 -21.74
CA GLU A 33 -14.75 13.54 -23.11
C GLU A 33 -13.66 12.46 -23.15
N ASN A 34 -12.80 12.44 -22.12
CA ASN A 34 -11.70 11.49 -21.97
C ASN A 34 -12.12 10.20 -21.25
N LEU A 35 -13.31 10.16 -20.64
CA LEU A 35 -13.84 8.96 -19.98
C LEU A 35 -13.98 7.85 -21.01
N THR A 36 -13.11 6.85 -20.92
CA THR A 36 -13.00 5.81 -21.94
C THR A 36 -13.80 4.56 -21.57
N GLY A 37 -13.93 4.25 -20.28
CA GLY A 37 -14.75 3.12 -19.87
C GLY A 37 -14.80 2.86 -18.37
N HIS A 38 -15.23 1.64 -18.06
CA HIS A 38 -15.29 1.09 -16.72
C HIS A 38 -14.49 -0.23 -16.65
N THR A 39 -13.71 -0.42 -15.59
CA THR A 39 -13.11 -1.69 -15.21
C THR A 39 -13.72 -2.20 -13.90
N GLN A 40 -13.54 -3.49 -13.64
CA GLN A 40 -13.86 -4.11 -12.35
C GLN A 40 -12.63 -4.70 -11.67
N VAL A 41 -11.47 -4.59 -12.31
CA VAL A 41 -10.19 -5.12 -11.83
C VAL A 41 -9.07 -4.11 -12.03
N TYR A 42 -8.04 -4.19 -11.18
CA TYR A 42 -6.82 -3.43 -11.38
C TYR A 42 -6.02 -3.95 -12.58
N ASN A 43 -5.30 -3.05 -13.25
CA ASN A 43 -4.41 -3.41 -14.35
C ASN A 43 -3.34 -4.39 -13.88
N ALA A 44 -3.12 -5.47 -14.63
CA ALA A 44 -2.05 -6.40 -14.36
C ALA A 44 -0.71 -5.78 -14.79
N VAL A 45 0.31 -5.91 -13.93
CA VAL A 45 1.66 -5.43 -14.22
C VAL A 45 2.63 -6.59 -14.13
N ASP A 46 3.46 -6.76 -15.16
CA ASP A 46 4.63 -7.61 -15.10
C ASP A 46 5.75 -6.88 -14.34
N ALA A 47 5.62 -6.83 -13.02
CA ALA A 47 6.54 -6.15 -12.11
C ALA A 47 6.85 -7.01 -10.89
N ALA A 48 7.91 -6.61 -10.17
CA ALA A 48 8.26 -7.15 -8.86
C ALA A 48 7.69 -6.23 -7.76
N PRO A 49 6.43 -6.42 -7.33
CA PRO A 49 5.88 -5.68 -6.22
C PRO A 49 6.68 -5.99 -4.96
N GLY A 50 6.67 -5.05 -4.02
CA GLY A 50 7.27 -5.26 -2.72
C GLY A 50 6.76 -4.22 -1.74
N TRP A 51 7.06 -4.42 -0.47
CA TRP A 51 6.64 -3.51 0.60
C TRP A 51 7.65 -3.46 1.73
N ARG A 52 7.51 -2.41 2.53
CA ARG A 52 8.14 -2.28 3.83
C ARG A 52 7.08 -1.96 4.86
N TYR A 53 7.18 -2.53 6.03
CA TYR A 53 6.29 -2.21 7.13
C TYR A 53 6.99 -2.20 8.49
N GLY A 54 6.43 -1.46 9.44
CA GLY A 54 6.97 -1.30 10.78
C GLY A 54 6.17 -0.31 11.61
N PHE A 55 6.61 -0.06 12.85
CA PHE A 55 6.01 0.88 13.77
C PHE A 55 6.82 2.16 13.90
N VAL A 56 6.11 3.26 14.13
CA VAL A 56 6.68 4.55 14.54
C VAL A 56 5.94 5.03 15.79
N ALA A 57 6.65 5.22 16.89
CA ALA A 57 6.14 5.92 18.07
C ALA A 57 6.56 7.38 18.03
N TYR A 58 5.58 8.29 18.16
CA TYR A 58 5.81 9.72 18.33
C TYR A 58 5.72 10.07 19.81
N LEU A 59 6.80 10.61 20.38
CA LEU A 59 6.95 10.83 21.82
C LEU A 59 6.49 12.23 22.24
N ALA A 60 6.28 12.44 23.55
CA ALA A 60 5.86 13.71 24.15
C ALA A 60 6.83 14.87 23.86
N ASP A 61 8.12 14.56 23.72
CA ASP A 61 9.17 15.55 23.42
C ASP A 61 9.31 15.88 21.91
N GLY A 62 8.48 15.28 21.06
CA GLY A 62 8.47 15.48 19.61
C GLY A 62 9.46 14.59 18.85
N THR A 63 10.19 13.70 19.51
CA THR A 63 11.07 12.71 18.88
C THR A 63 10.29 11.47 18.41
N ARG A 64 10.97 10.59 17.67
CA ARG A 64 10.39 9.34 17.15
C ARG A 64 11.28 8.15 17.47
N ALA A 65 10.65 7.06 17.87
CA ALA A 65 11.27 5.74 17.94
C ALA A 65 10.69 4.87 16.82
N TYR A 66 11.52 4.01 16.25
CA TYR A 66 11.19 3.17 15.11
C TYR A 66 11.38 1.70 15.49
N SER A 67 10.48 0.82 15.04
CA SER A 67 10.77 -0.62 15.05
C SER A 67 11.79 -0.99 13.99
N ASP A 68 12.19 -2.26 13.98
CA ASP A 68 12.80 -2.85 12.79
C ASP A 68 11.86 -2.74 11.59
N VAL A 69 12.45 -2.68 10.40
CA VAL A 69 11.73 -2.65 9.12
C VAL A 69 11.62 -4.08 8.59
N CYS A 70 10.40 -4.52 8.32
CA CYS A 70 10.10 -5.83 7.75
C CYS A 70 9.68 -5.72 6.28
N ALA A 71 9.83 -6.82 5.53
CA ALA A 71 9.52 -6.88 4.10
C ALA A 71 8.82 -8.17 3.67
N GLU A 72 8.57 -9.11 4.59
CA GLU A 72 8.00 -10.42 4.27
C GLU A 72 6.53 -10.31 3.86
N ASP A 73 6.06 -11.23 3.02
CA ASP A 73 4.64 -11.24 2.61
C ASP A 73 3.70 -11.64 3.75
N GLU A 74 4.13 -12.63 4.52
CA GLU A 74 3.46 -13.07 5.73
C GLU A 74 4.46 -13.03 6.89
N GLY A 75 4.14 -12.27 7.94
CA GLY A 75 5.07 -12.09 9.05
C GLY A 75 4.43 -11.50 10.29
N ALA A 76 5.18 -11.56 11.38
CA ALA A 76 4.82 -10.88 12.63
C ALA A 76 5.83 -9.77 12.90
N VAL A 77 5.32 -8.60 13.30
CA VAL A 77 6.15 -7.49 13.78
C VAL A 77 5.76 -7.18 15.22
N SER A 78 6.77 -7.00 16.06
CA SER A 78 6.60 -6.63 17.46
C SER A 78 7.36 -5.35 17.75
N PHE A 79 6.79 -4.51 18.61
CA PHE A 79 7.41 -3.27 19.01
C PHE A 79 7.16 -3.00 20.50
N ASP A 80 8.25 -2.71 21.21
CA ASP A 80 8.17 -2.20 22.57
C ASP A 80 7.93 -0.70 22.52
N ILE A 81 6.70 -0.34 22.90
CA ILE A 81 6.25 1.05 22.90
C ILE A 81 7.04 1.81 23.98
N PRO A 82 7.84 2.83 23.62
CA PRO A 82 8.58 3.62 24.60
C PRO A 82 7.64 4.38 25.55
N GLU A 83 8.14 4.68 26.75
CA GLU A 83 7.46 5.61 27.65
C GLU A 83 7.22 6.97 26.97
N GLU A 84 6.19 7.69 27.43
CA GLU A 84 5.81 9.00 26.89
C GLU A 84 5.40 8.99 25.39
N THR A 85 5.06 7.82 24.83
CA THR A 85 4.47 7.73 23.49
C THR A 85 3.09 8.40 23.44
N GLN A 86 2.94 9.41 22.59
CA GLN A 86 1.66 10.08 22.35
C GLN A 86 0.85 9.39 21.26
N TYR A 87 1.52 8.98 20.18
CA TYR A 87 0.89 8.31 19.04
C TYR A 87 1.74 7.13 18.59
N LEU A 88 1.07 6.02 18.26
CA LEU A 88 1.67 4.86 17.64
C LEU A 88 1.10 4.71 16.23
N TYR A 89 1.98 4.64 15.25
CA TYR A 89 1.63 4.41 13.84
C TYR A 89 2.14 3.04 13.42
N PHE A 90 1.30 2.30 12.73
CA PHE A 90 1.74 1.18 11.90
C PHE A 90 1.84 1.69 10.46
N VAL A 91 3.04 1.65 9.89
CA VAL A 91 3.33 2.20 8.57
C VAL A 91 3.52 1.04 7.60
N VAL A 92 2.85 1.12 6.45
CA VAL A 92 3.03 0.22 5.31
C VAL A 92 3.36 1.08 4.11
N LEU A 93 4.43 0.74 3.40
CA LEU A 93 4.95 1.46 2.25
C LEU A 93 5.13 0.48 1.09
N GLY A 94 4.55 0.80 -0.08
CA GLY A 94 4.90 0.12 -1.33
C GLY A 94 6.37 0.38 -1.67
N ALA A 95 7.15 -0.69 -1.81
CA ALA A 95 8.58 -0.65 -2.07
C ALA A 95 8.94 -1.74 -3.10
N PRO A 96 8.71 -1.47 -4.41
CA PRO A 96 9.05 -2.40 -5.47
C PRO A 96 10.51 -2.84 -5.41
N GLU A 97 10.77 -4.11 -5.72
CA GLU A 97 12.12 -4.68 -5.60
C GLU A 97 13.08 -4.18 -6.69
N SER A 98 12.52 -3.78 -7.82
CA SER A 98 13.27 -3.23 -8.95
C SER A 98 12.53 -2.06 -9.57
N TYR A 99 13.30 -1.17 -10.18
CA TYR A 99 12.74 -0.18 -11.09
C TYR A 99 12.09 -0.88 -12.28
N GLN A 100 10.92 -0.40 -12.68
CA GLN A 100 10.22 -0.81 -13.90
C GLN A 100 10.03 0.41 -14.78
N VAL A 101 10.44 0.32 -16.04
CA VAL A 101 10.17 1.37 -17.02
C VAL A 101 8.68 1.33 -17.33
N HIS A 102 8.02 2.46 -17.17
CA HIS A 102 6.65 2.63 -17.62
C HIS A 102 6.57 3.75 -18.65
N VAL A 103 5.76 3.55 -19.68
CA VAL A 103 5.53 4.57 -20.70
C VAL A 103 4.65 5.65 -20.10
N TRP A 104 4.85 6.90 -20.53
CA TRP A 104 3.93 7.98 -20.24
C TRP A 104 3.16 8.29 -21.52
N ASP A 105 1.99 7.69 -21.69
CA ASP A 105 1.14 7.81 -22.89
C ASP A 105 -0.26 8.38 -22.59
N SER A 106 -0.52 8.74 -21.34
CA SER A 106 -1.82 9.23 -20.86
C SER A 106 -2.96 8.21 -21.10
N ASP A 107 -2.67 6.91 -21.10
CA ASP A 107 -3.64 5.83 -21.16
C ASP A 107 -3.69 5.06 -19.83
N GLU A 108 -4.64 5.44 -18.96
CA GLU A 108 -4.83 4.80 -17.65
C GLU A 108 -5.17 3.31 -17.75
N ALA A 109 -5.62 2.82 -18.91
CA ALA A 109 -5.89 1.39 -19.09
C ALA A 109 -4.60 0.54 -19.10
N THR A 110 -3.44 1.19 -19.26
CA THR A 110 -2.13 0.52 -19.25
C THR A 110 -1.30 0.86 -18.03
N ASP A 111 -1.74 1.82 -17.21
CA ASP A 111 -1.03 2.26 -16.01
C ASP A 111 -0.73 1.10 -15.07
N ALA A 112 0.52 1.06 -14.60
CA ALA A 112 0.95 0.04 -13.68
C ALA A 112 0.27 0.19 -12.30
N GLN A 113 -0.54 -0.80 -11.91
CA GLN A 113 -1.24 -0.85 -10.63
C GLN A 113 -0.79 -2.05 -9.79
N MET A 114 -0.49 -1.82 -8.51
CA MET A 114 -0.07 -2.86 -7.55
C MET A 114 -0.91 -2.74 -6.28
N PRO A 115 -2.18 -3.16 -6.32
CA PRO A 115 -3.05 -3.10 -5.14
C PRO A 115 -2.54 -4.06 -4.06
N PHE A 116 -2.67 -3.63 -2.82
CA PHE A 116 -2.38 -4.46 -1.65
C PHE A 116 -3.51 -4.31 -0.62
N GLU A 117 -3.78 -5.38 0.10
CA GLU A 117 -4.69 -5.38 1.25
C GLU A 117 -3.89 -5.64 2.53
N ILE A 118 -4.29 -4.99 3.61
CA ILE A 118 -3.74 -5.24 4.94
C ILE A 118 -4.85 -5.71 5.89
N ARG A 119 -4.55 -6.78 6.64
CA ARG A 119 -5.38 -7.21 7.76
C ARG A 119 -4.62 -7.02 9.07
N VAL A 120 -5.23 -6.27 9.98
CA VAL A 120 -4.67 -5.96 11.30
C VAL A 120 -5.50 -6.66 12.36
N GLU A 121 -4.89 -7.59 13.10
CA GLU A 121 -5.54 -8.27 14.21
C GLU A 121 -4.98 -7.83 15.56
N TRP A 122 -5.86 -7.39 16.46
CA TRP A 122 -5.48 -7.09 17.83
C TRP A 122 -6.17 -8.08 18.79
N ARG A 123 -5.36 -8.82 19.56
CA ARG A 123 -5.85 -9.69 20.63
C ARG A 123 -5.61 -8.99 21.97
N LYS A 124 -6.70 -8.85 22.73
CA LYS A 124 -6.71 -8.25 24.07
C LYS A 124 -6.34 -9.25 25.15
#